data_AF-A0A0P1EBL6-F1
#
_entry.id   AF-A0A0P1EBL6-F1
#
_cell.length_a   1.000
_cell.length_b   1.000
_cell.length_c   1.000
_cell.angle_alpha   90.00
_cell.angle_beta   90.00
_cell.angle_gamma   90.00
#
_symmetry.space_group_name_H-M   'P 1'
#
loop_
_entity.id
_entity.type
_entity.pdbx_description
1 polymer ?
#
loop_
_entity_poly.entity_id
_entity_poly.type
_entity_poly.pdbx_seq_one_letter_code
_entity_poly.pdbx_strand_id
1 'polypeptide(L)'
;MTDAMNTMEIGSTSTSIELGSKFIQWGLGLFVLGFLAGFIPILHYIHGAVAGDIGHAFMKNMTLWWGCPAVLMEYALKTGGLGMAVIGLCYRVLPRADTSAPISGTESKAPMICVVGLVGAAIYAGVGYVVCNMIWPNFYFAHNETGKDVWLTGQLVGIAVYVYGIYFAFRAVTRDHASTAS
;
A
#
# COMPACT_ATOMS: atom_id res chain seq x y z
N MET A 1 20.14 47.42 2.46
CA MET A 1 20.29 46.30 3.42
C MET A 1 18.97 45.53 3.44
N THR A 2 18.65 44.84 2.33
CA THR A 2 17.47 43.97 2.13
C THR A 2 17.71 43.26 0.81
N ASP A 3 18.62 42.29 0.81
CA ASP A 3 18.92 41.38 -0.31
C ASP A 3 19.15 39.97 0.26
N ALA A 4 18.16 39.48 1.00
CA ALA A 4 18.14 38.12 1.51
C ALA A 4 16.70 37.60 1.45
N MET A 5 16.56 36.36 0.95
CA MET A 5 15.34 35.56 0.80
C MET A 5 14.66 35.54 -0.56
N ASN A 6 15.45 35.31 -1.62
CA ASN A 6 15.03 34.41 -2.69
C ASN A 6 15.85 33.11 -2.57
N THR A 7 15.56 32.32 -1.54
CA THR A 7 15.86 30.89 -1.52
C THR A 7 14.91 30.25 -2.53
N MET A 8 15.27 30.34 -3.80
CA MET A 8 14.73 29.48 -4.83
C MET A 8 15.16 28.07 -4.42
N GLU A 9 14.27 27.32 -3.77
CA GLU A 9 14.43 25.87 -3.65
C GLU A 9 14.52 25.35 -5.07
N ILE A 10 15.74 25.13 -5.53
CA ILE A 10 16.03 24.29 -6.68
C ILE A 10 15.60 22.90 -6.23
N GLY A 11 14.31 22.61 -6.37
CA GLY A 11 13.75 21.29 -6.14
C GLY A 11 14.54 20.36 -7.04
N SER A 12 15.37 19.50 -6.43
CA SER A 12 16.24 18.62 -7.19
C SER A 12 15.38 17.78 -8.11
N THR A 13 15.53 17.99 -9.41
CA THR A 13 14.80 17.27 -10.44
C THR A 13 15.25 15.82 -10.37
N SER A 14 14.47 14.97 -9.70
CA SER A 14 14.86 13.58 -9.49
C SER A 14 14.92 12.86 -10.83
N THR A 15 15.97 12.09 -11.06
CA THR A 15 16.14 11.33 -12.31
C THR A 15 15.22 10.10 -12.33
N SER A 16 14.99 9.54 -13.53
CA SER A 16 14.21 8.28 -13.68
C SER A 16 14.75 7.15 -12.82
N ILE A 17 16.09 7.05 -12.76
CA ILE A 17 16.79 6.00 -12.03
C ILE A 17 16.60 6.18 -10.52
N GLU A 18 16.70 7.41 -10.02
CA GLU A 18 16.42 7.71 -8.61
C GLU A 18 14.98 7.40 -8.24
N LEU A 19 14.01 7.83 -9.07
CA LEU A 19 12.60 7.55 -8.83
C LEU A 19 12.32 6.05 -8.83
N GLY A 20 12.86 5.32 -9.82
CA GLY A 20 12.75 3.87 -9.89
C GLY A 20 13.38 3.18 -8.68
N SER A 21 14.50 3.70 -8.17
CA SER A 21 15.15 3.19 -6.94
C SER A 21 14.25 3.34 -5.72
N LYS A 22 13.58 4.49 -5.56
CA LYS A 22 12.62 4.71 -4.47
C LYS A 22 11.46 3.72 -4.54
N PHE A 23 10.91 3.48 -5.73
CA PHE A 23 9.86 2.49 -5.95
C PHE A 23 10.30 1.08 -5.56
N ILE A 24 11.50 0.65 -5.96
CA ILE A 24 12.06 -0.67 -5.60
C ILE A 24 12.27 -0.78 -4.09
N GLN A 25 12.94 0.19 -3.47
CA GLN A 25 13.26 0.16 -2.04
C GLN A 25 11.99 0.08 -1.18
N TRP A 26 11.03 0.98 -1.43
CA TRP A 26 9.76 0.96 -0.71
C TRP A 26 8.93 -0.27 -1.04
N GLY A 27 8.87 -0.67 -2.31
CA GLY A 27 8.12 -1.85 -2.74
C GLY A 27 8.59 -3.13 -2.06
N LEU A 28 9.91 -3.36 -2.02
CA LEU A 28 10.50 -4.50 -1.32
C LEU A 28 10.30 -4.42 0.20
N GLY A 29 10.45 -3.23 0.78
CA GLY A 29 10.20 -3.02 2.21
C GLY A 29 8.75 -3.36 2.61
N LEU A 30 7.78 -2.88 1.83
CA LEU A 30 6.35 -3.17 2.05
C LEU A 30 5.99 -4.63 1.76
N PHE A 31 6.64 -5.26 0.78
CA PHE A 31 6.49 -6.69 0.51
C PHE A 31 6.93 -7.53 1.71
N VAL A 32 8.12 -7.26 2.26
CA VAL A 32 8.63 -7.93 3.46
C VAL A 32 7.72 -7.65 4.66
N LEU A 33 7.29 -6.40 4.84
CA LEU A 33 6.33 -6.04 5.89
C LEU A 33 5.03 -6.85 5.77
N GLY A 34 4.52 -7.05 4.55
CA GLY A 34 3.37 -7.89 4.29
C GLY A 34 3.58 -9.34 4.74
N PHE A 35 4.75 -9.94 4.54
CA PHE A 35 5.05 -11.27 5.10
C PHE A 35 5.04 -11.29 6.62
N LEU A 36 5.65 -10.30 7.26
CA LEU A 36 5.65 -10.19 8.72
C LEU A 36 4.22 -10.02 9.27
N ALA A 37 3.43 -9.17 8.60
CA ALA A 37 2.03 -8.93 8.95
C ALA A 37 1.16 -10.19 8.78
N GLY A 38 1.48 -11.07 7.83
CA GLY A 38 0.79 -12.35 7.64
C GLY A 38 0.91 -13.34 8.80
N PHE A 39 1.86 -13.15 9.72
CA PHE A 39 1.88 -13.93 10.97
C PHE A 39 0.78 -13.52 11.94
N ILE A 40 0.22 -12.31 11.83
CA ILE A 40 -0.88 -11.85 12.70
C ILE A 40 -2.11 -12.73 12.57
N PRO A 41 -2.70 -12.97 11.37
CA PRO A 41 -3.84 -13.87 11.24
C PRO A 41 -3.50 -15.29 11.69
N ILE A 42 -2.30 -15.80 11.38
CA ILE A 42 -1.87 -17.13 11.81
C ILE A 42 -1.88 -17.23 13.35
N LEU A 43 -1.24 -16.29 14.05
CA LEU A 43 -1.20 -16.26 15.51
C LEU A 43 -2.59 -16.07 16.11
N HIS A 44 -3.43 -15.24 15.48
CA HIS A 44 -4.81 -15.03 15.87
C HIS A 44 -5.61 -16.34 15.83
N TYR A 45 -5.47 -17.13 14.74
CA TYR A 45 -6.13 -18.43 14.61
C TYR A 45 -5.57 -19.47 15.59
N ILE A 46 -4.24 -19.54 15.77
CA ILE A 46 -3.61 -20.45 16.74
C ILE A 46 -4.10 -20.13 18.15
N HIS A 47 -4.11 -18.86 18.54
CA HIS A 47 -4.61 -18.45 19.85
C HIS A 47 -6.08 -18.81 20.04
N GLY A 48 -6.93 -18.54 19.04
CA GLY A 48 -8.34 -18.92 19.08
C GLY A 48 -8.55 -20.44 19.22
N ALA A 49 -7.74 -21.24 18.53
CA ALA A 49 -7.80 -22.70 18.60
C ALA A 49 -7.28 -23.26 19.95
N VAL A 50 -6.28 -22.64 20.56
CA VAL A 50 -5.69 -23.09 21.83
C VAL A 50 -6.49 -22.62 23.05
N ALA A 51 -7.03 -21.41 23.01
CA ALA A 51 -7.68 -20.77 24.15
C ALA A 51 -9.21 -21.00 24.22
N GLY A 52 -9.86 -21.40 23.12
CA GLY A 52 -11.32 -21.51 23.04
C GLY A 52 -11.84 -22.95 23.06
N ASP A 53 -13.07 -23.13 23.56
CA ASP A 53 -13.91 -24.28 23.21
C ASP A 53 -14.35 -24.08 21.75
N ILE A 54 -13.70 -24.81 20.83
CA ILE A 54 -13.74 -24.55 19.39
C ILE A 54 -15.06 -25.06 18.79
N GLY A 55 -16.17 -24.44 19.18
CA GLY A 55 -17.50 -24.80 18.72
C GLY A 55 -17.62 -24.76 17.19
N HIS A 56 -18.64 -25.43 16.64
CA HIS A 56 -18.86 -25.57 15.20
C HIS A 56 -18.79 -24.27 14.38
N ALA A 57 -19.02 -23.11 15.00
CA ALA A 57 -18.90 -21.79 14.37
C ALA A 57 -17.44 -21.41 14.00
N PHE A 58 -16.45 -21.73 14.84
CA PHE A 58 -15.05 -21.42 14.54
C PHE A 58 -14.50 -22.33 13.41
N MET A 59 -14.90 -23.60 13.37
CA MET A 59 -14.58 -24.51 12.26
C MET A 59 -15.18 -24.04 10.91
N LYS A 60 -16.39 -23.46 10.92
CA LYS A 60 -16.97 -22.78 9.74
C LYS A 60 -16.22 -21.49 9.36
N ASN A 61 -15.54 -20.85 10.31
CA ASN A 61 -14.70 -19.68 10.05
C ASN A 61 -13.26 -20.05 9.61
N MET A 62 -12.80 -21.28 9.88
CA MET A 62 -11.48 -21.77 9.46
C MET A 62 -11.41 -22.04 7.94
N THR A 63 -12.53 -22.24 7.26
CA THR A 63 -12.60 -22.18 5.78
C THR A 63 -12.73 -20.75 5.26
N LEU A 64 -12.93 -19.79 6.16
CA LEU A 64 -13.04 -18.35 5.90
C LEU A 64 -11.71 -17.62 6.12
N TRP A 65 -10.56 -18.30 5.97
CA TRP A 65 -9.25 -17.63 6.03
C TRP A 65 -9.16 -16.42 5.09
N TRP A 66 -9.83 -16.50 3.94
CA TRP A 66 -10.02 -15.40 2.99
C TRP A 66 -10.86 -14.23 3.50
N GLY A 67 -11.69 -14.45 4.52
CA GLY A 67 -12.58 -13.47 5.13
C GLY A 67 -11.96 -12.72 6.32
N CYS A 68 -10.75 -13.06 6.75
CA CYS A 68 -10.03 -12.26 7.74
C CYS A 68 -9.54 -10.97 7.08
N PRO A 69 -9.99 -9.77 7.47
CA PRO A 69 -9.56 -8.56 6.79
C PRO A 69 -8.10 -8.19 7.05
N ALA A 70 -7.43 -8.81 8.02
CA ALA A 70 -5.96 -8.76 8.10
C ALA A 70 -5.30 -9.37 6.84
N VAL A 71 -5.98 -10.29 6.16
CA VAL A 71 -5.53 -10.89 4.88
C VAL A 71 -5.69 -9.90 3.72
N LEU A 72 -6.72 -9.05 3.71
CA LEU A 72 -6.83 -7.96 2.72
C LEU A 72 -5.63 -7.02 2.80
N MET A 73 -5.29 -6.59 4.02
CA MET A 73 -4.12 -5.77 4.29
C MET A 73 -2.81 -6.46 3.90
N GLU A 74 -2.64 -7.72 4.29
CA GLU A 74 -1.46 -8.53 3.94
C GLU A 74 -1.28 -8.63 2.42
N TYR A 75 -2.35 -8.98 1.70
CA TYR A 75 -2.31 -9.06 0.25
C TYR A 75 -2.04 -7.71 -0.39
N ALA A 76 -2.63 -6.62 0.12
CA ALA A 76 -2.37 -5.27 -0.37
C ALA A 76 -0.90 -4.89 -0.20
N LEU A 77 -0.28 -5.18 0.95
CA LEU A 77 1.15 -4.92 1.18
C LEU A 77 2.04 -5.77 0.27
N LYS A 78 1.77 -7.08 0.14
CA LYS A 78 2.58 -7.99 -0.68
C LYS A 78 2.43 -7.67 -2.17
N THR A 79 1.21 -7.71 -2.69
CA THR A 79 0.97 -7.48 -4.13
C THR A 79 1.25 -6.04 -4.51
N GLY A 80 0.87 -5.09 -3.65
CA GLY A 80 1.12 -3.67 -3.88
C GLY A 80 2.61 -3.31 -3.84
N GLY A 81 3.34 -3.85 -2.87
CA GLY A 81 4.79 -3.70 -2.77
C GLY A 81 5.54 -4.33 -3.95
N LEU A 82 5.12 -5.52 -4.40
CA LEU A 82 5.67 -6.14 -5.60
C LEU A 82 5.36 -5.30 -6.85
N GLY A 83 4.14 -4.77 -6.98
CA GLY A 83 3.76 -3.87 -8.07
C GLY A 83 4.61 -2.60 -8.11
N MET A 84 4.92 -2.02 -6.95
CA MET A 84 5.86 -0.89 -6.85
C MET A 84 7.26 -1.28 -7.33
N ALA A 85 7.77 -2.45 -6.95
CA ALA A 85 9.08 -2.91 -7.38
C ALA A 85 9.13 -3.11 -8.90
N VAL A 86 8.08 -3.69 -9.50
CA VAL A 86 7.95 -3.85 -10.96
C VAL A 86 7.96 -2.50 -11.67
N ILE A 87 7.19 -1.51 -11.20
CA ILE A 87 7.18 -0.16 -11.76
C ILE A 87 8.57 0.49 -11.64
N GLY A 88 9.24 0.32 -10.50
CA GLY A 88 10.60 0.83 -10.32
C GLY A 88 11.61 0.19 -11.25
N LEU A 89 11.45 -1.09 -11.58
CA LEU A 89 12.22 -1.76 -12.63
C LEU A 89 11.90 -1.18 -14.00
N CYS A 90 10.63 -0.94 -14.33
CA CYS A 90 10.23 -0.27 -15.57
C CYS A 90 10.96 1.07 -15.74
N TYR A 91 11.01 1.93 -14.72
CA TYR A 91 11.76 3.20 -14.76
C TYR A 91 13.26 3.06 -15.06
N ARG A 92 13.85 1.87 -14.83
CA ARG A 92 15.27 1.60 -15.06
C ARG A 92 15.56 0.91 -16.39
N VAL A 93 14.69 0.00 -16.83
CA VAL A 93 14.94 -0.85 -18.01
C VAL A 93 14.34 -0.28 -19.29
N LEU A 94 13.29 0.52 -19.16
CA LEU A 94 12.58 1.07 -20.30
C LEU A 94 13.33 2.31 -20.81
N PRO A 95 13.80 2.32 -22.08
CA PRO A 95 14.51 3.46 -22.64
C PRO A 95 13.58 4.68 -22.64
N ARG A 96 14.07 5.81 -22.12
CA ARG A 96 13.37 7.10 -22.22
C ARG A 96 13.75 7.77 -23.53
N ALA A 97 12.76 8.27 -24.26
CA ALA A 97 13.01 9.06 -25.47
C ALA A 97 13.87 10.29 -25.23
N ASP A 98 13.72 10.88 -24.04
CA ASP A 98 14.53 11.98 -23.58
C ASP A 98 14.94 11.71 -22.14
N THR A 99 16.18 11.27 -21.95
CA THR A 99 16.80 11.07 -20.62
C THR A 99 16.94 12.37 -19.84
N SER A 100 16.80 13.51 -20.51
CA SER A 100 16.87 14.87 -19.97
C SER A 100 15.48 15.43 -19.59
N ALA A 101 14.40 14.78 -20.02
CA ALA A 101 13.04 15.27 -19.74
C ALA A 101 12.75 15.21 -18.23
N PRO A 102 12.44 16.36 -17.61
CA PRO A 102 12.25 16.43 -16.18
C PRO A 102 11.01 15.62 -15.75
N ILE A 103 11.15 14.85 -14.68
CA ILE A 103 10.03 14.18 -14.02
C ILE A 103 9.08 15.24 -13.47
N SER A 104 7.78 15.10 -13.74
CA SER A 104 6.81 16.07 -13.21
C SER A 104 6.71 15.97 -11.69
N GLY A 105 6.39 17.09 -11.02
CA GLY A 105 6.29 17.12 -9.55
C GLY A 105 5.25 16.15 -8.97
N THR A 106 4.25 15.74 -9.76
CA THR A 106 3.28 14.69 -9.42
C THR A 106 3.87 13.29 -9.54
N GLU A 107 4.69 13.04 -10.54
CA GLU A 107 5.36 11.75 -10.76
C GLU A 107 6.40 11.47 -9.67
N SER A 108 7.15 12.50 -9.27
CA SER A 108 8.16 12.38 -8.21
C SER A 108 7.57 12.02 -6.84
N LYS A 109 6.29 12.37 -6.62
CA LYS A 109 5.53 12.06 -5.39
C LYS A 109 4.85 10.70 -5.44
N ALA A 110 4.71 10.09 -6.60
CA ALA A 110 4.00 8.82 -6.79
C ALA A 110 4.46 7.68 -5.85
N PRO A 111 5.77 7.46 -5.59
CA PRO A 111 6.19 6.42 -4.64
C PRO A 111 5.66 6.68 -3.24
N MET A 112 5.72 7.93 -2.76
CA MET A 112 5.23 8.28 -1.43
C MET A 112 3.71 8.19 -1.32
N ILE A 113 2.97 8.53 -2.37
CA ILE A 113 1.52 8.30 -2.42
C ILE A 113 1.21 6.81 -2.27
N CYS A 114 1.94 5.94 -2.98
CA CYS A 114 1.80 4.49 -2.84
C CYS A 114 2.10 4.01 -1.42
N VAL A 115 3.20 4.48 -0.82
CA VAL A 115 3.59 4.15 0.56
C VAL A 115 2.51 4.58 1.54
N VAL A 116 2.04 5.84 1.46
CA VAL A 116 1.00 6.36 2.34
C VAL A 116 -0.30 5.56 2.21
N GLY A 117 -0.69 5.19 0.99
CA GLY A 117 -1.88 4.36 0.77
C GLY A 117 -1.77 2.98 1.42
N LEU A 118 -0.66 2.26 1.18
CA LEU A 118 -0.45 0.91 1.70
C LEU A 118 -0.20 0.88 3.21
N VAL A 119 0.65 1.77 3.73
CA VAL A 119 0.91 1.90 5.17
C VAL A 119 -0.34 2.39 5.89
N GLY A 120 -1.08 3.34 5.30
CA GLY A 120 -2.35 3.82 5.85
C GLY A 120 -3.39 2.71 5.95
N ALA A 121 -3.55 1.90 4.89
CA ALA A 121 -4.41 0.71 4.93
C ALA A 121 -3.98 -0.27 6.02
N ALA A 122 -2.67 -0.48 6.19
CA ALA A 122 -2.14 -1.38 7.21
C ALA A 122 -2.37 -0.89 8.64
N ILE A 123 -2.10 0.39 8.90
CA ILE A 123 -2.38 1.02 10.20
C ILE A 123 -3.88 0.97 10.49
N TYR A 124 -4.73 1.27 9.51
CA TYR A 124 -6.19 1.21 9.69
C TYR A 124 -6.69 -0.22 9.93
N ALA A 125 -6.09 -1.23 9.30
CA ALA A 125 -6.43 -2.62 9.58
C ALA A 125 -6.21 -2.95 11.08
N GLY A 126 -5.08 -2.54 11.66
CA GLY A 126 -4.78 -2.78 13.08
C GLY A 126 -5.53 -1.84 14.05
N VAL A 127 -5.32 -0.54 13.93
CA VAL A 127 -5.90 0.47 14.82
C VAL A 127 -7.41 0.57 14.63
N GLY A 128 -7.87 0.56 13.38
CA GLY A 128 -9.29 0.58 13.04
C GLY A 128 -10.03 -0.64 13.58
N TYR A 129 -9.38 -1.81 13.67
CA TYR A 129 -9.96 -2.97 14.36
C TYR A 129 -10.24 -2.66 15.83
N VAL A 130 -9.25 -2.10 16.55
CA VAL A 130 -9.40 -1.76 17.97
C VAL A 130 -10.52 -0.75 18.18
N VAL A 131 -10.52 0.33 17.38
CA VAL A 131 -11.55 1.39 17.45
C VAL A 131 -12.94 0.84 17.11
N CYS A 132 -13.08 0.09 16.02
CA CYS A 132 -14.35 -0.52 15.64
C CYS A 132 -14.83 -1.51 16.71
N ASN A 133 -13.93 -2.23 17.37
CA ASN A 133 -14.29 -3.14 18.46
C ASN A 133 -14.73 -2.41 19.75
N MET A 134 -14.30 -1.17 19.96
CA MET A 134 -14.81 -0.33 21.06
C MET A 134 -16.22 0.19 20.79
N ILE A 135 -16.54 0.50 19.53
CA ILE A 135 -17.86 1.03 19.11
C ILE A 135 -18.87 -0.10 18.91
N TRP A 136 -18.45 -1.18 18.27
CA TRP A 136 -19.21 -2.39 18.00
C TRP A 136 -18.49 -3.60 18.62
N PRO A 137 -18.78 -3.93 19.89
CA PRO A 137 -18.10 -5.02 20.59
C PRO A 137 -18.24 -6.35 19.84
N ASN A 138 -17.11 -7.05 19.68
CA ASN A 138 -17.02 -8.31 18.96
C ASN A 138 -17.53 -8.26 17.51
N PHE A 139 -17.55 -7.08 16.85
CA PHE A 139 -18.08 -6.96 15.48
C PHE A 139 -17.43 -7.93 14.50
N TYR A 140 -16.18 -8.30 14.75
CA TYR A 140 -15.44 -9.25 13.94
C TYR A 140 -16.04 -10.68 14.02
N PHE A 141 -16.36 -11.13 15.23
CA PHE A 141 -16.84 -12.49 15.51
C PHE A 141 -18.36 -12.61 15.51
N ALA A 142 -19.07 -11.52 15.78
CA ALA A 142 -20.52 -11.44 15.74
C ALA A 142 -21.02 -11.11 14.33
N HIS A 143 -22.31 -11.33 14.10
CA HIS A 143 -22.98 -10.84 12.91
C HIS A 143 -23.26 -9.34 13.09
N ASN A 144 -22.28 -8.51 12.71
CA ASN A 144 -22.38 -7.06 12.70
C ASN A 144 -21.80 -6.54 11.39
N GLU A 145 -22.69 -6.25 10.44
CA GLU A 145 -22.32 -5.81 9.09
C GLU A 145 -21.73 -4.40 9.13
N THR A 146 -22.36 -3.47 9.84
CA THR A 146 -21.92 -2.07 9.92
C THR A 146 -20.48 -1.93 10.40
N GLY A 147 -20.09 -2.61 11.49
CA GLY A 147 -18.72 -2.56 12.00
C GLY A 147 -17.70 -3.14 11.01
N LYS A 148 -18.07 -4.21 10.30
CA LYS A 148 -17.22 -4.83 9.27
C LYS A 148 -17.07 -3.92 8.06
N ASP A 149 -18.15 -3.33 7.59
CA ASP A 149 -18.17 -2.44 6.44
C ASP A 149 -17.35 -1.18 6.69
N VAL A 150 -17.49 -0.54 7.87
CA VAL A 150 -16.69 0.63 8.24
C VAL A 150 -15.20 0.28 8.32
N TRP A 151 -14.87 -0.87 8.90
CA TRP A 151 -13.49 -1.32 9.01
C TRP A 151 -12.87 -1.71 7.66
N LEU A 152 -13.62 -2.36 6.78
CA LEU A 152 -13.18 -2.73 5.43
C LEU A 152 -13.06 -1.49 4.53
N THR A 153 -14.02 -0.58 4.60
CA THR A 153 -14.05 0.63 3.77
C THR A 153 -12.83 1.50 4.04
N GLY A 154 -12.42 1.68 5.30
CA GLY A 154 -11.22 2.47 5.59
C GLY A 154 -9.93 1.84 5.04
N GLN A 155 -9.83 0.51 4.99
CA GLN A 155 -8.73 -0.17 4.31
C GLN A 155 -8.77 0.07 2.79
N LEU A 156 -9.96 -0.01 2.18
CA LEU A 156 -10.17 0.25 0.76
C LEU A 156 -9.80 1.69 0.36
N VAL A 157 -10.03 2.68 1.24
CA VAL A 157 -9.59 4.06 0.99
C VAL A 157 -8.06 4.13 0.86
N GLY A 158 -7.31 3.47 1.75
CA GLY A 158 -5.85 3.41 1.64
C GLY A 158 -5.39 2.71 0.36
N ILE A 159 -6.05 1.62 -0.02
CA ILE A 159 -5.77 0.92 -1.28
C ILE A 159 -6.09 1.80 -2.50
N ALA A 160 -7.16 2.59 -2.46
CA ALA A 160 -7.49 3.53 -3.53
C ALA A 160 -6.42 4.63 -3.68
N VAL A 161 -5.89 5.14 -2.56
CA VAL A 161 -4.75 6.09 -2.56
C VAL A 161 -3.50 5.43 -3.18
N TYR A 162 -3.25 4.15 -2.87
CA TYR A 162 -2.18 3.39 -3.52
C TYR A 162 -2.36 3.31 -5.04
N VAL A 163 -3.55 2.91 -5.51
CA VAL A 163 -3.87 2.82 -6.95
C VAL A 163 -3.70 4.18 -7.64
N TYR A 164 -4.05 5.27 -6.96
CA TYR A 164 -3.84 6.62 -7.48
C TYR A 164 -2.35 6.96 -7.66
N GLY A 165 -1.48 6.55 -6.73
CA GLY A 165 -0.03 6.65 -6.90
C GLY A 165 0.49 5.84 -8.08
N ILE A 166 -0.01 4.61 -8.25
CA ILE A 166 0.33 3.74 -9.40
C ILE A 166 -0.07 4.38 -10.72
N TYR A 167 -1.26 4.97 -10.80
CA TYR A 167 -1.75 5.66 -11.99
C TYR A 167 -0.78 6.77 -12.45
N PHE A 168 -0.28 7.59 -11.53
CA PHE A 168 0.72 8.62 -11.88
C PHE A 168 2.02 8.02 -12.38
N ALA A 169 2.51 6.95 -11.74
CA ALA A 169 3.74 6.30 -12.16
C ALA A 169 3.61 5.66 -13.54
N PHE A 170 2.48 5.00 -13.82
CA PHE A 170 2.20 4.36 -15.09
C PHE A 170 2.12 5.36 -16.24
N ARG A 171 1.49 6.52 -16.01
CA ARG A 171 1.46 7.61 -17.00
C ARG A 171 2.83 8.16 -17.36
N ALA A 172 3.76 8.21 -16.40
CA ALA A 172 5.13 8.64 -16.66
C ALA A 172 5.83 7.65 -17.59
N VAL A 173 5.80 6.37 -17.21
CA VAL A 173 6.44 5.27 -17.95
C VAL A 173 5.92 5.17 -19.38
N THR A 174 4.61 5.31 -19.58
CA THR A 174 3.98 5.22 -20.91
C THR A 174 4.24 6.44 -21.78
N ARG A 175 4.25 7.66 -21.21
CA ARG A 175 4.58 8.88 -21.95
C ARG A 175 5.99 8.80 -22.56
N ASP A 176 6.95 8.29 -21.80
CA ASP A 176 8.35 8.19 -22.22
C ASP A 176 8.58 7.13 -23.33
N HIS A 177 7.65 6.19 -23.50
CA HIS A 177 7.66 5.17 -24.55
C HIS A 177 6.96 5.58 -25.83
N ALA A 178 5.89 6.37 -25.75
CA ALA A 178 5.22 6.86 -26.95
C ALA A 178 6.13 7.79 -27.77
N SER A 179 7.03 8.52 -27.12
CA SER A 179 7.96 9.45 -27.75
C SER A 179 9.21 8.81 -28.39
N THR A 180 9.54 7.55 -28.08
CA THR A 180 10.63 6.82 -28.77
C THR A 180 10.19 6.19 -30.09
N ALA A 181 8.88 6.03 -30.29
CA ALA A 181 8.32 5.28 -31.43
C ALA A 181 7.90 6.17 -32.62
N SER A 182 7.98 7.50 -32.47
CA SER A 182 7.67 8.50 -33.52
C SER A 182 8.94 9.04 -34.16
#